data_AF-A0A7Y5CPU8-F1
#
_entry.id   AF-A0A7Y5CPU8-F1
#
_cell.length_a   1.000
_cell.length_b   1.000
_cell.length_c   1.000
_cell.angle_alpha   90.00
_cell.angle_beta   90.00
_cell.angle_gamma   90.00
#
_symmetry.space_group_name_H-M   'P 1'
#
loop_
_entity.id
_entity.type
_entity.pdbx_description
1 polymer ?
#
loop_
_entity_poly.entity_id
_entity_poly.type
_entity_poly.pdbx_seq_one_letter_code
_entity_poly.pdbx_strand_id
1 'polypeptide(L)'
;MTTKQSSRRFSSLAVASAAELMFGRAPQPVTCGHGLAVGAGEVYPEINFTLPTMLLEESTWPAVLEQYREIGEMIVRASRRLHLPGLMVEFELLPQMTEHPAWGAEITRLLSDFLSEAHERFGLRSALRVTPTDLRDLSRPPVLRSGEAWECMRASFASCAAAGAHVLSIESIGGKEVHDEAMMYGDVAGVIFALGVLAPRDMAFLWQEITAVCDGHGLLAGGDSACGFANTAMQLAGQGMLPEVFAAVIRAASAVRSLVAFECGARGPSKDCAYEGPVLKAITGAPIAMEGKSACCAHFSPVGNVAAAMCDLWSNESVQNIRLLSGNAPEAFLELLAYDCRLCNQALASGHELVYRNLLEQSDVALSPQALVLSAESTWQIAAAIVKAPDAYQRTVAAARTASDLIRAAVRGQRLKLSAAEASWLDRIAHALDALPEHEDNLIGVMMDKYGHLLHRASYAL
;
A
#
# COMPACT_ATOMS: atom_id res chain seq x y z
N MET A 1 6.46 -22.35 -24.82
CA MET A 1 7.68 -22.25 -23.98
C MET A 1 7.71 -20.84 -23.41
N THR A 2 7.02 -20.65 -22.28
CA THR A 2 6.99 -19.38 -21.55
C THR A 2 8.32 -19.22 -20.83
N THR A 3 9.10 -18.22 -21.23
CA THR A 3 10.27 -17.76 -20.48
C THR A 3 9.81 -17.39 -19.07
N LYS A 4 10.14 -18.22 -18.07
CA LYS A 4 10.08 -17.81 -16.66
C LYS A 4 10.94 -16.56 -16.53
N GLN A 5 10.31 -15.40 -16.47
CA GLN A 5 10.97 -14.15 -16.16
C GLN A 5 11.55 -14.31 -14.74
N SER A 6 12.88 -14.38 -14.62
CA SER A 6 13.50 -14.51 -13.31
C SER A 6 13.18 -13.26 -12.51
N SER A 7 12.62 -13.40 -11.32
CA SER A 7 12.35 -12.27 -10.42
C SER A 7 13.65 -11.50 -10.17
N ARG A 8 13.60 -10.18 -10.35
CA ARG A 8 14.76 -9.31 -10.13
C ARG A 8 14.85 -9.07 -8.64
N ARG A 9 15.98 -9.44 -8.03
CA ARG A 9 16.21 -9.18 -6.61
C ARG A 9 16.92 -7.85 -6.36
N PHE A 10 16.43 -7.03 -5.43
CA PHE A 10 17.09 -5.76 -5.08
C PHE A 10 18.21 -5.95 -4.04
N SER A 11 19.45 -5.62 -4.42
CA SER A 11 20.64 -5.73 -3.56
C SER A 11 21.32 -4.39 -3.27
N SER A 12 20.70 -3.28 -3.67
CA SER A 12 21.17 -1.92 -3.43
C SER A 12 19.98 -0.97 -3.35
N LEU A 13 20.18 0.20 -2.74
CA LEU A 13 19.19 1.28 -2.74
C LEU A 13 19.23 2.06 -4.04
N ALA A 14 18.06 2.49 -4.51
CA ALA A 14 17.93 3.44 -5.60
C ALA A 14 18.14 4.88 -5.13
N VAL A 15 17.90 5.15 -3.84
CA VAL A 15 18.06 6.46 -3.20
C VAL A 15 19.32 6.47 -2.33
N ALA A 16 20.26 7.39 -2.60
CA ALA A 16 21.59 7.32 -2.01
C ALA A 16 21.63 7.74 -0.54
N SER A 17 20.70 8.59 -0.10
CA SER A 17 20.62 9.08 1.28
C SER A 17 19.19 9.39 1.72
N ALA A 18 18.95 9.45 3.04
CA ALA A 18 17.66 9.87 3.60
C ALA A 18 17.25 11.28 3.16
N ALA A 19 18.20 12.17 2.84
CA ALA A 19 17.89 13.52 2.36
C ALA A 19 17.27 13.53 0.95
N GLU A 20 17.53 12.50 0.15
CA GLU A 20 16.99 12.37 -1.21
C GLU A 20 15.61 11.69 -1.25
N LEU A 21 15.16 11.09 -0.13
CA LEU A 21 13.79 10.65 0.02
C LEU A 21 12.87 11.87 0.16
N MET A 22 12.13 12.16 -0.90
CA MET A 22 11.35 13.40 -1.02
C MET A 22 10.02 13.14 -1.70
N PHE A 23 9.00 13.90 -1.31
CA PHE A 23 7.73 13.90 -2.01
C PHE A 23 7.88 14.42 -3.45
N GLY A 24 7.07 13.89 -4.36
CA GLY A 24 6.97 14.27 -5.77
C GLY A 24 8.16 13.87 -6.64
N ARG A 25 9.24 13.32 -6.07
CA ARG A 25 10.44 12.89 -6.82
C ARG A 25 10.78 11.43 -6.52
N ALA A 26 10.87 10.63 -7.57
CA ALA A 26 11.29 9.23 -7.52
C ALA A 26 12.42 8.99 -8.54
N PRO A 27 13.47 8.20 -8.22
CA PRO A 27 14.54 7.88 -9.17
C PRO A 27 14.08 7.20 -10.47
N GLN A 28 12.95 6.51 -10.45
CA GLN A 28 12.34 5.79 -11.57
C GLN A 28 10.89 6.28 -11.77
N PRO A 29 10.69 7.52 -12.23
CA PRO A 29 9.34 8.04 -12.45
C PRO A 29 8.61 7.22 -13.52
N VAL A 30 7.28 7.20 -13.45
CA VAL A 30 6.44 6.47 -14.41
C VAL A 30 5.47 7.42 -15.10
N THR A 31 5.06 7.07 -16.32
CA THR A 31 3.99 7.77 -17.04
C THR A 31 2.86 6.79 -17.33
N CYS A 32 1.62 7.21 -17.07
CA CYS A 32 0.43 6.38 -17.25
C CYS A 32 -0.78 7.20 -17.69
N GLY A 33 -1.79 6.48 -18.21
CA GLY A 33 -3.04 7.05 -18.68
C GLY A 33 -2.87 8.20 -19.66
N HIS A 34 -3.59 9.28 -19.43
CA HIS A 34 -3.60 10.48 -20.26
C HIS A 34 -2.40 11.39 -19.97
N GLY A 35 -1.20 10.82 -19.92
CA GLY A 35 0.07 11.57 -19.75
C GLY A 35 0.38 11.99 -18.31
N LEU A 36 -0.17 11.30 -17.30
CA LEU A 36 0.17 11.55 -15.90
C LEU A 36 1.57 11.00 -15.59
N ALA A 37 2.51 11.87 -15.20
CA ALA A 37 3.90 11.51 -14.91
C ALA A 37 4.19 11.55 -13.40
N VAL A 38 4.12 10.40 -12.73
CA VAL A 38 4.22 10.28 -11.27
C VAL A 38 5.68 10.12 -10.83
N GLY A 39 6.06 10.86 -9.77
CA GLY A 39 7.44 10.91 -9.25
C GLY A 39 8.37 11.80 -10.08
N ALA A 40 7.84 12.59 -11.01
CA ALA A 40 8.58 13.41 -11.97
C ALA A 40 8.75 14.88 -11.58
N GLY A 41 8.66 15.20 -10.29
CA GLY A 41 8.84 16.56 -9.75
C GLY A 41 7.55 17.27 -9.29
N GLU A 42 6.42 16.57 -9.27
CA GLU A 42 5.13 17.05 -8.77
C GLU A 42 4.44 15.94 -7.95
N VAL A 43 3.68 16.34 -6.93
CA VAL A 43 2.74 15.49 -6.19
C VAL A 43 1.34 15.69 -6.78
N TYR A 44 0.60 14.61 -7.01
CA TYR A 44 -0.76 14.65 -7.52
C TYR A 44 -1.77 14.05 -6.51
N PRO A 45 -3.02 14.54 -6.49
CA PRO A 45 -4.07 13.89 -5.72
C PRO A 45 -4.39 12.51 -6.32
N GLU A 46 -4.66 11.54 -5.45
CA GLU A 46 -5.30 10.27 -5.75
C GLU A 46 -6.65 10.22 -5.03
N ILE A 47 -7.76 10.28 -5.77
CA ILE A 47 -9.10 10.22 -5.18
C ILE A 47 -9.61 8.79 -5.22
N ASN A 48 -10.04 8.29 -4.07
CA ASN A 48 -10.67 6.99 -3.92
C ASN A 48 -12.01 7.14 -3.19
N PHE A 49 -12.96 6.31 -3.57
CA PHE A 49 -14.35 6.38 -3.17
C PHE A 49 -14.96 4.98 -3.12
N THR A 50 -16.03 4.88 -2.34
CA THR A 50 -16.85 3.67 -2.29
C THR A 50 -18.33 4.02 -2.31
N LEU A 51 -19.16 3.01 -2.44
CA LEU A 51 -20.61 3.17 -2.45
C LEU A 51 -21.11 3.59 -1.06
N PRO A 52 -22.21 4.36 -1.00
CA PRO A 52 -22.99 4.43 0.24
C PRO A 52 -23.50 3.03 0.60
N THR A 53 -23.99 2.85 1.83
CA THR A 53 -24.56 1.55 2.25
C THR A 53 -25.71 1.13 1.34
N MET A 54 -25.46 0.14 0.48
CA MET A 54 -26.42 -0.43 -0.45
C MET A 54 -26.07 -1.89 -0.76
N LEU A 55 -27.06 -2.67 -1.20
CA LEU A 55 -26.84 -4.04 -1.68
C LEU A 55 -26.25 -4.04 -3.08
N LEU A 56 -25.35 -4.99 -3.37
CA LEU A 56 -24.77 -5.22 -4.68
C LEU A 56 -25.35 -6.49 -5.28
N GLU A 57 -26.41 -6.34 -6.06
CA GLU A 57 -27.13 -7.43 -6.73
C GLU A 57 -27.61 -6.93 -8.10
N GLU A 58 -28.02 -7.82 -9.01
CA GLU A 58 -28.52 -7.43 -10.34
C GLU A 58 -29.66 -6.41 -10.28
N SER A 59 -30.53 -6.51 -9.26
CA SER A 59 -31.68 -5.62 -9.08
C SER A 59 -31.30 -4.19 -8.69
N THR A 60 -30.16 -3.99 -8.03
CA THR A 60 -29.65 -2.68 -7.59
C THR A 60 -28.57 -2.14 -8.51
N TRP A 61 -28.08 -2.94 -9.46
CA TRP A 61 -26.98 -2.58 -10.36
C TRP A 61 -27.18 -1.25 -11.10
N PRO A 62 -28.37 -0.90 -11.63
CA PRO A 62 -28.58 0.42 -12.23
C PRO A 62 -28.32 1.59 -11.26
N ALA A 63 -28.69 1.43 -9.99
CA ALA A 63 -28.43 2.45 -8.97
C ALA A 63 -26.95 2.51 -8.59
N VAL A 64 -26.25 1.36 -8.60
CA VAL A 64 -24.79 1.31 -8.42
C VAL A 64 -24.09 2.10 -9.52
N LEU A 65 -24.44 1.86 -10.79
CA LEU A 65 -23.87 2.58 -11.93
C LEU A 65 -24.13 4.09 -11.85
N GLU A 66 -25.30 4.51 -11.35
CA GLU A 66 -25.60 5.92 -11.17
C GLU A 66 -24.70 6.58 -10.11
N GLN A 67 -24.38 5.89 -9.02
CA GLN A 67 -23.43 6.42 -8.02
C GLN A 67 -22.05 6.67 -8.63
N TYR A 68 -21.53 5.74 -9.43
CA TYR A 68 -20.24 5.93 -10.11
C TYR A 68 -20.33 6.97 -11.24
N ARG A 69 -21.48 7.14 -11.88
CA ARG A 69 -21.73 8.23 -12.84
C ARG A 69 -21.66 9.58 -12.17
N GLU A 70 -22.33 9.77 -11.03
CA GLU A 70 -22.24 11.00 -10.25
C GLU A 70 -20.81 11.32 -9.83
N ILE A 71 -20.04 10.30 -9.43
CA ILE A 71 -18.61 10.45 -9.11
C ILE A 71 -17.80 10.86 -10.34
N GLY A 72 -18.02 10.23 -11.50
CA GLY A 72 -17.35 10.59 -12.75
C GLY A 72 -17.62 12.04 -13.18
N GLU A 73 -18.89 12.45 -13.16
CA GLU A 73 -19.29 13.84 -13.45
C GLU A 73 -18.67 14.83 -12.45
N MET A 74 -18.59 14.44 -11.18
CA MET A 74 -17.91 15.21 -10.15
C MET A 74 -16.43 15.38 -10.48
N ILE A 75 -15.72 14.30 -10.84
CA ILE A 75 -14.30 14.33 -11.17
C ILE A 75 -14.05 15.33 -12.31
N VAL A 76 -14.83 15.27 -13.40
CA VAL A 76 -14.69 16.19 -14.54
C VAL A 76 -14.89 17.64 -14.10
N ARG A 77 -15.97 17.92 -13.35
CA ARG A 77 -16.29 19.27 -12.87
C ARG A 77 -15.23 19.81 -11.90
N ALA A 78 -14.88 19.03 -10.88
CA ALA A 78 -13.99 19.42 -9.80
C ALA A 78 -12.56 19.60 -10.32
N SER A 79 -12.08 18.73 -11.21
CA SER A 79 -10.74 18.83 -11.79
C SER A 79 -10.52 20.17 -12.50
N ARG A 80 -11.52 20.63 -13.26
CA ARG A 80 -11.48 21.94 -13.90
C ARG A 80 -11.56 23.09 -12.90
N ARG A 81 -12.52 23.03 -11.97
CA ARG A 81 -12.72 24.07 -10.93
C ARG A 81 -11.47 24.27 -10.08
N LEU A 82 -10.81 23.18 -9.72
CA LEU A 82 -9.61 23.16 -8.90
C LEU A 82 -8.33 23.36 -9.75
N HIS A 83 -8.40 23.49 -11.06
CA HIS A 83 -7.21 23.63 -11.92
C HIS A 83 -6.17 22.54 -11.61
N LEU A 84 -6.60 21.28 -11.49
CA LEU A 84 -5.70 20.18 -11.13
C LEU A 84 -4.63 20.02 -12.20
N PRO A 85 -3.33 19.98 -11.83
CA PRO A 85 -2.26 19.74 -12.79
C PRO A 85 -2.24 18.28 -13.26
N GLY A 86 -2.81 17.38 -12.48
CA GLY A 86 -3.05 15.97 -12.80
C GLY A 86 -3.85 15.29 -11.69
N LEU A 87 -4.37 14.09 -11.96
CA LEU A 87 -5.22 13.33 -11.03
C LEU A 87 -5.07 11.82 -11.24
N MET A 88 -4.82 11.08 -10.17
CA MET A 88 -5.08 9.64 -10.16
C MET A 88 -6.49 9.41 -9.58
N VAL A 89 -7.27 8.54 -10.21
CA VAL A 89 -8.52 8.04 -9.65
C VAL A 89 -8.30 6.58 -9.31
N GLU A 90 -8.55 6.20 -8.06
CA GLU A 90 -8.52 4.81 -7.65
C GLU A 90 -9.94 4.27 -7.48
N PHE A 91 -10.20 3.14 -8.13
CA PHE A 91 -11.42 2.37 -7.97
C PHE A 91 -11.09 1.02 -7.33
N GLU A 92 -11.35 0.92 -6.04
CA GLU A 92 -11.32 -0.34 -5.31
C GLU A 92 -12.62 -1.11 -5.53
N LEU A 93 -12.49 -2.35 -6.00
CA LEU A 93 -13.65 -3.20 -6.17
C LEU A 93 -14.15 -3.64 -4.80
N LEU A 94 -15.48 -3.67 -4.66
CA LEU A 94 -16.11 -4.45 -3.61
C LEU A 94 -16.06 -5.95 -3.99
N PRO A 95 -16.10 -6.89 -3.01
CA PRO A 95 -15.94 -8.31 -3.27
C PRO A 95 -16.81 -8.84 -4.42
N GLN A 96 -18.09 -8.45 -4.45
CA GLN A 96 -19.05 -8.86 -5.48
C GLN A 96 -18.64 -8.39 -6.90
N MET A 97 -17.95 -7.26 -7.02
CA MET A 97 -17.46 -6.76 -8.31
C MET A 97 -16.26 -7.56 -8.81
N THR A 98 -15.52 -8.22 -7.90
CA THR A 98 -14.45 -9.15 -8.27
C THR A 98 -15.01 -10.56 -8.55
N GLU A 99 -16.03 -10.99 -7.79
CA GLU A 99 -16.75 -12.25 -8.03
C GLU A 99 -17.49 -12.24 -9.37
N HIS A 100 -17.98 -11.07 -9.79
CA HIS A 100 -18.59 -10.83 -11.09
C HIS A 100 -17.73 -9.87 -11.93
N PRO A 101 -16.66 -10.34 -12.61
CA PRO A 101 -15.72 -9.50 -13.36
C PRO A 101 -16.35 -8.48 -14.32
N ALA A 102 -17.52 -8.80 -14.90
CA ALA A 102 -18.26 -7.90 -15.77
C ALA A 102 -18.70 -6.60 -15.07
N TRP A 103 -19.05 -6.68 -13.79
CA TRP A 103 -19.47 -5.54 -12.97
C TRP A 103 -18.32 -4.57 -12.71
N GLY A 104 -17.16 -5.10 -12.28
CA GLY A 104 -15.94 -4.32 -12.13
C GLY A 104 -15.51 -3.66 -13.45
N ALA A 105 -15.57 -4.41 -14.56
CA ALA A 105 -15.24 -3.90 -15.89
C ALA A 105 -16.19 -2.80 -16.39
N GLU A 106 -17.49 -2.89 -16.08
CA GLU A 106 -18.47 -1.88 -16.50
C GLU A 106 -18.21 -0.53 -15.81
N ILE A 107 -17.97 -0.53 -14.50
CA ILE A 107 -17.62 0.69 -13.75
C ILE A 107 -16.24 1.22 -14.19
N THR A 108 -15.26 0.33 -14.40
CA THR A 108 -13.94 0.72 -14.90
C THR A 108 -14.05 1.51 -16.21
N ARG A 109 -14.85 1.01 -17.15
CA ARG A 109 -15.08 1.69 -18.43
C ARG A 109 -15.76 3.04 -18.25
N LEU A 110 -16.82 3.09 -17.44
CA LEU A 110 -17.54 4.32 -17.14
C LEU A 110 -16.61 5.41 -16.59
N LEU A 111 -15.75 5.07 -15.62
CA LEU A 111 -14.81 6.02 -15.04
C LEU A 111 -13.71 6.43 -16.05
N SER A 112 -13.23 5.48 -16.86
CA SER A 112 -12.24 5.72 -17.91
C SER A 112 -12.77 6.69 -18.98
N ASP A 113 -14.05 6.56 -19.36
CA ASP A 113 -14.72 7.44 -20.31
C ASP A 113 -14.78 8.90 -19.79
N PHE A 114 -15.08 9.10 -18.51
CA PHE A 114 -15.07 10.44 -17.89
C PHE A 114 -13.66 11.07 -17.82
N LEU A 115 -12.62 10.27 -17.55
CA LEU A 115 -11.24 10.74 -17.58
C LEU A 115 -10.80 11.12 -18.99
N SER A 116 -11.19 10.32 -19.99
CA SER A 116 -10.96 10.62 -21.41
C SER A 116 -11.67 11.91 -21.81
N GLU A 117 -12.92 12.10 -21.40
CA GLU A 117 -13.68 13.34 -21.64
C GLU A 117 -12.98 14.57 -21.03
N ALA A 118 -12.51 14.47 -19.78
CA ALA A 118 -11.78 15.55 -19.12
C ALA A 118 -10.47 15.89 -19.84
N HIS A 119 -9.74 14.87 -20.32
CA HIS A 119 -8.53 15.04 -21.10
C HIS A 119 -8.81 15.76 -22.43
N GLU A 120 -9.79 15.31 -23.19
CA GLU A 120 -10.14 15.90 -24.49
C GLU A 120 -10.65 17.35 -24.36
N ARG A 121 -11.45 17.63 -23.34
CA ARG A 121 -12.09 18.96 -23.18
C ARG A 121 -11.16 20.03 -22.65
N PHE A 122 -10.26 19.69 -21.73
CA PHE A 122 -9.41 20.68 -21.06
C PHE A 122 -8.00 20.18 -20.68
N GLY A 123 -7.56 19.05 -21.23
CA GLY A 123 -6.17 18.60 -21.13
C GLY A 123 -5.78 18.04 -19.77
N LEU A 124 -6.73 17.53 -18.98
CA LEU A 124 -6.42 16.90 -17.69
C LEU A 124 -5.45 15.73 -17.90
N ARG A 125 -4.31 15.75 -17.22
CA ARG A 125 -3.44 14.57 -17.09
C ARG A 125 -4.04 13.65 -16.03
N SER A 126 -4.42 12.45 -16.39
CA SER A 126 -5.04 11.54 -15.42
C SER A 126 -4.78 10.08 -15.70
N ALA A 127 -4.98 9.26 -14.67
CA ALA A 127 -4.94 7.82 -14.77
C ALA A 127 -6.01 7.20 -13.87
N LEU A 128 -6.37 5.95 -14.18
CA LEU A 128 -7.33 5.14 -13.45
C LEU A 128 -6.59 3.93 -12.89
N ARG A 129 -6.44 3.88 -11.57
CA ARG A 129 -6.03 2.67 -10.87
C ARG A 129 -7.27 1.85 -10.57
N VAL A 130 -7.19 0.55 -10.82
CA VAL A 130 -8.21 -0.40 -10.42
C VAL A 130 -7.60 -1.44 -9.50
N THR A 131 -8.26 -1.68 -8.37
CA THR A 131 -7.78 -2.54 -7.30
C THR A 131 -8.82 -3.63 -7.03
N PRO A 132 -8.75 -4.77 -7.75
CA PRO A 132 -9.58 -5.94 -7.45
C PRO A 132 -9.36 -6.46 -6.03
N THR A 133 -10.44 -6.86 -5.36
CA THR A 133 -10.38 -7.43 -4.01
C THR A 133 -9.74 -8.81 -4.03
N ASP A 134 -8.91 -9.15 -3.05
CA ASP A 134 -8.45 -10.52 -2.90
C ASP A 134 -9.55 -11.41 -2.31
N LEU A 135 -10.12 -12.30 -3.12
CA LEU A 135 -11.20 -13.23 -2.74
C LEU A 135 -10.67 -14.54 -2.13
N ARG A 136 -9.35 -14.74 -2.08
CA ARG A 136 -8.76 -16.07 -1.77
C ARG A 136 -8.85 -16.43 -0.27
N ASP A 137 -9.33 -15.52 0.57
CA ASP A 137 -9.63 -15.74 2.00
C ASP A 137 -11.09 -16.18 2.29
N LEU A 138 -11.91 -16.39 1.26
CA LEU A 138 -13.29 -16.88 1.43
C LEU A 138 -13.35 -18.32 2.00
N SER A 139 -12.30 -19.12 1.77
CA SER A 139 -12.13 -20.45 2.36
C SER A 139 -11.14 -20.42 3.52
N ARG A 140 -11.38 -21.21 4.58
CA ARG A 140 -10.45 -21.34 5.71
C ARG A 140 -10.08 -22.82 5.93
N PRO A 141 -8.81 -23.23 5.75
CA PRO A 141 -7.65 -22.46 5.29
C PRO A 141 -7.77 -21.86 3.87
N PRO A 142 -7.03 -20.79 3.54
CA PRO A 142 -7.09 -20.16 2.22
C PRO A 142 -6.42 -21.01 1.13
N VAL A 143 -7.05 -21.04 -0.05
CA VAL A 143 -6.54 -21.70 -1.26
C VAL A 143 -6.07 -20.63 -2.23
N LEU A 144 -4.75 -20.41 -2.31
CA LEU A 144 -4.20 -19.19 -2.92
C LEU A 144 -3.85 -19.28 -4.42
N ARG A 145 -3.70 -20.50 -4.94
CA ARG A 145 -3.13 -20.74 -6.29
C ARG A 145 -4.08 -21.43 -7.25
N SER A 146 -5.31 -21.67 -6.84
CA SER A 146 -6.30 -22.44 -7.59
C SER A 146 -7.71 -22.21 -7.05
N GLY A 147 -8.71 -22.74 -7.74
CA GLY A 147 -10.10 -22.68 -7.30
C GLY A 147 -10.81 -21.42 -7.76
N GLU A 148 -12.10 -21.36 -7.48
CA GLU A 148 -13.01 -20.35 -8.02
C GLU A 148 -12.58 -18.92 -7.66
N ALA A 149 -12.20 -18.66 -6.40
CA ALA A 149 -11.73 -17.35 -5.98
C ALA A 149 -10.54 -16.83 -6.80
N TRP A 150 -9.55 -17.70 -7.07
CA TRP A 150 -8.40 -17.35 -7.91
C TRP A 150 -8.79 -17.10 -9.37
N GLU A 151 -9.63 -17.98 -9.93
CA GLU A 151 -10.08 -17.87 -11.31
C GLU A 151 -10.91 -16.59 -11.54
N CYS A 152 -11.79 -16.23 -10.60
CA CYS A 152 -12.55 -14.98 -10.61
C CYS A 152 -11.64 -13.76 -10.52
N MET A 153 -10.66 -13.75 -9.61
CA MET A 153 -9.68 -12.66 -9.53
C MET A 153 -8.89 -12.49 -10.82
N ARG A 154 -8.37 -13.58 -11.40
CA ARG A 154 -7.62 -13.53 -12.66
C ARG A 154 -8.49 -12.97 -13.79
N ALA A 155 -9.76 -13.38 -13.86
CA ALA A 155 -10.72 -12.84 -14.82
C ALA A 155 -11.05 -11.36 -14.56
N SER A 156 -11.14 -10.94 -13.30
CA SER A 156 -11.39 -9.55 -12.90
C SER A 156 -10.25 -8.63 -13.34
N PHE A 157 -8.99 -8.98 -13.06
CA PHE A 157 -7.82 -8.23 -13.54
C PHE A 157 -7.83 -8.07 -15.07
N ALA A 158 -8.03 -9.16 -15.81
CA ALA A 158 -8.08 -9.11 -17.26
C ALA A 158 -9.24 -8.26 -17.79
N SER A 159 -10.41 -8.33 -17.15
CA SER A 159 -11.60 -7.58 -17.57
C SER A 159 -11.46 -6.09 -17.28
N CYS A 160 -10.93 -5.71 -16.12
CA CYS A 160 -10.62 -4.32 -15.78
C CYS A 160 -9.51 -3.75 -16.67
N ALA A 161 -8.47 -4.53 -16.98
CA ALA A 161 -7.43 -4.14 -17.93
C ALA A 161 -8.01 -3.79 -19.30
N ALA A 162 -8.85 -4.68 -19.85
CA ALA A 162 -9.51 -4.47 -21.13
C ALA A 162 -10.55 -3.34 -21.12
N ALA A 163 -11.07 -2.97 -19.95
CA ALA A 163 -12.09 -1.95 -19.79
C ALA A 163 -11.55 -0.51 -19.66
N GLY A 164 -10.23 -0.32 -19.62
CA GLY A 164 -9.62 1.02 -19.59
C GLY A 164 -8.97 1.39 -18.25
N ALA A 165 -8.63 0.41 -17.40
CA ALA A 165 -7.69 0.63 -16.32
C ALA A 165 -6.32 1.05 -16.88
N HIS A 166 -5.61 1.91 -16.16
CA HIS A 166 -4.25 2.35 -16.50
C HIS A 166 -3.19 1.74 -15.57
N VAL A 167 -3.59 1.47 -14.32
CA VAL A 167 -2.77 0.86 -13.28
C VAL A 167 -3.58 -0.25 -12.62
N LEU A 168 -2.96 -1.42 -12.40
CA LEU A 168 -3.57 -2.49 -11.60
C LEU A 168 -2.81 -2.67 -10.28
N SER A 169 -3.57 -2.80 -9.21
CA SER A 169 -3.10 -3.00 -7.84
C SER A 169 -3.95 -4.03 -7.11
N ILE A 170 -3.55 -4.46 -5.92
CA ILE A 170 -4.31 -5.34 -5.03
C ILE A 170 -3.82 -5.21 -3.59
N GLU A 171 -4.66 -5.58 -2.64
CA GLU A 171 -4.29 -5.79 -1.24
C GLU A 171 -4.32 -7.29 -0.92
N SER A 172 -3.22 -7.99 -1.21
CA SER A 172 -3.24 -9.45 -1.18
C SER A 172 -3.08 -10.07 0.22
N ILE A 173 -3.65 -11.25 0.42
CA ILE A 173 -3.86 -11.85 1.75
C ILE A 173 -2.89 -12.98 2.13
N GLY A 174 -1.95 -13.36 1.27
CA GLY A 174 -1.07 -14.51 1.53
C GLY A 174 -0.28 -14.39 2.84
N GLY A 175 -0.50 -15.33 3.76
CA GLY A 175 0.10 -15.41 5.09
C GLY A 175 -0.72 -14.76 6.19
N LYS A 176 -1.82 -14.07 5.86
CA LYS A 176 -2.67 -13.34 6.79
C LYS A 176 -3.26 -14.26 7.86
N GLU A 177 -3.64 -15.47 7.49
CA GLU A 177 -4.24 -16.45 8.37
C GLU A 177 -3.33 -16.83 9.55
N VAL A 178 -2.01 -16.86 9.33
CA VAL A 178 -1.03 -17.07 10.40
C VAL A 178 -0.67 -15.77 11.09
N HIS A 179 -0.55 -14.67 10.33
CA HIS A 179 -0.21 -13.36 10.88
C HIS A 179 -1.24 -12.89 11.91
N ASP A 180 -2.53 -13.00 11.59
CA ASP A 180 -3.62 -12.52 12.46
C ASP A 180 -3.59 -13.25 13.81
N GLU A 181 -3.46 -14.59 13.80
CA GLU A 181 -3.36 -15.36 15.04
C GLU A 181 -2.08 -15.04 15.82
N ALA A 182 -0.92 -15.02 15.15
CA ALA A 182 0.35 -14.73 15.78
C ALA A 182 0.39 -13.32 16.41
N MET A 183 -0.16 -12.32 15.71
CA MET A 183 -0.27 -10.95 16.18
C MET A 183 -1.17 -10.86 17.42
N MET A 184 -2.35 -11.50 17.42
CA MET A 184 -3.26 -11.51 18.59
C MET A 184 -2.61 -12.07 19.85
N TYR A 185 -1.74 -13.08 19.71
CA TYR A 185 -1.01 -13.68 20.83
C TYR A 185 0.34 -12.99 21.14
N GLY A 186 0.72 -11.95 20.39
CA GLY A 186 2.01 -11.29 20.53
C GLY A 186 3.19 -12.23 20.26
N ASP A 187 3.01 -13.16 19.32
CA ASP A 187 4.04 -14.09 18.85
C ASP A 187 4.81 -13.49 17.68
N VAL A 188 5.96 -12.90 18.00
CA VAL A 188 6.87 -12.30 17.03
C VAL A 188 7.39 -13.33 16.03
N ALA A 189 7.64 -14.57 16.43
CA ALA A 189 8.17 -15.59 15.51
C ALA A 189 7.12 -15.99 14.47
N GLY A 190 5.86 -16.14 14.89
CA GLY A 190 4.73 -16.38 13.99
C GLY A 190 4.51 -15.23 13.00
N VAL A 191 4.61 -13.98 13.46
CA VAL A 191 4.53 -12.79 12.58
C VAL A 191 5.66 -12.78 11.55
N ILE A 192 6.90 -13.04 11.97
CA ILE A 192 8.06 -13.10 11.06
C ILE A 192 7.92 -14.26 10.07
N PHE A 193 7.38 -15.40 10.49
CA PHE A 193 7.08 -16.52 9.59
C PHE A 193 6.05 -16.15 8.53
N ALA A 194 4.94 -15.52 8.92
CA ALA A 194 3.93 -15.05 7.98
C ALA A 194 4.52 -14.05 6.97
N LEU A 195 5.24 -13.02 7.43
CA LEU A 195 5.75 -11.93 6.58
C LEU A 195 7.02 -12.27 5.80
N GLY A 196 7.88 -13.14 6.33
CA GLY A 196 9.19 -13.47 5.76
C GLY A 196 9.25 -14.79 5.01
N VAL A 197 8.28 -15.69 5.23
CA VAL A 197 8.23 -17.01 4.60
C VAL A 197 7.00 -17.17 3.73
N LEU A 198 5.79 -17.04 4.31
CA LEU A 198 4.54 -17.30 3.59
C LEU A 198 4.21 -16.21 2.57
N ALA A 199 4.12 -14.96 3.02
CA ALA A 199 3.69 -13.85 2.19
C ALA A 199 4.59 -13.62 0.96
N PRO A 200 5.94 -13.68 1.04
CA PRO A 200 6.80 -13.54 -0.14
C PRO A 200 6.54 -14.62 -1.20
N ARG A 201 6.14 -15.84 -0.80
CA ARG A 201 5.82 -16.93 -1.72
C ARG A 201 4.49 -16.73 -2.43
N ASP A 202 3.48 -16.22 -1.74
CA ASP A 202 2.22 -15.85 -2.36
C ASP A 202 2.41 -14.66 -3.30
N MET A 203 3.03 -13.59 -2.79
CA MET A 203 3.35 -12.39 -3.55
C MET A 203 4.09 -12.69 -4.86
N ALA A 204 5.09 -13.58 -4.82
CA ALA A 204 5.84 -13.95 -6.01
C ALA A 204 4.97 -14.65 -7.07
N PHE A 205 4.05 -15.52 -6.65
CA PHE A 205 3.10 -16.16 -7.56
C PHE A 205 2.10 -15.14 -8.12
N LEU A 206 1.44 -14.41 -7.24
CA LEU A 206 0.38 -13.47 -7.59
C LEU A 206 0.88 -12.36 -8.51
N TRP A 207 2.02 -11.74 -8.20
CA TRP A 207 2.54 -10.61 -8.96
C TRP A 207 3.16 -10.99 -10.29
N GLN A 208 3.59 -12.24 -10.48
CA GLN A 208 3.92 -12.74 -11.82
C GLN A 208 2.69 -12.77 -12.72
N GLU A 209 1.55 -13.21 -12.20
CA GLU A 209 0.29 -13.27 -12.93
C GLU A 209 -0.28 -11.87 -13.22
N ILE A 210 -0.30 -10.97 -12.23
CA ILE A 210 -0.77 -9.59 -12.41
C ILE A 210 0.11 -8.84 -13.41
N THR A 211 1.43 -8.96 -13.31
CA THR A 211 2.37 -8.31 -14.24
C THR A 211 2.17 -8.83 -15.66
N ALA A 212 1.96 -10.14 -15.84
CA ALA A 212 1.66 -10.71 -17.16
C ALA A 212 0.37 -10.13 -17.77
N VAL A 213 -0.67 -9.91 -16.96
CA VAL A 213 -1.90 -9.22 -17.41
C VAL A 213 -1.60 -7.78 -17.82
N CYS A 214 -0.85 -7.03 -17.01
CA CYS A 214 -0.47 -5.65 -17.31
C CYS A 214 0.34 -5.56 -18.59
N ASP A 215 1.38 -6.38 -18.75
CA ASP A 215 2.23 -6.39 -19.94
C ASP A 215 1.44 -6.75 -21.21
N GLY A 216 0.50 -7.70 -21.11
CA GLY A 216 -0.39 -8.07 -22.20
C GLY A 216 -1.32 -6.95 -22.69
N HIS A 217 -1.60 -5.95 -21.84
CA HIS A 217 -2.48 -4.82 -22.14
C HIS A 217 -1.73 -3.47 -22.22
N GLY A 218 -0.41 -3.46 -22.01
CA GLY A 218 0.39 -2.22 -21.99
C GLY A 218 0.12 -1.32 -20.77
N LEU A 219 -0.29 -1.90 -19.65
CA LEU A 219 -0.63 -1.18 -18.41
C LEU A 219 0.57 -1.11 -17.44
N LEU A 220 0.44 -0.31 -16.38
CA LEU A 220 1.35 -0.39 -15.25
C LEU A 220 0.86 -1.40 -14.21
N ALA A 221 1.73 -2.33 -13.83
CA ALA A 221 1.62 -3.02 -12.55
C ALA A 221 2.02 -2.02 -11.45
N GLY A 222 1.04 -1.55 -10.66
CA GLY A 222 1.22 -0.49 -9.66
C GLY A 222 1.99 -1.00 -8.46
N GLY A 223 1.32 -1.77 -7.61
CA GLY A 223 1.92 -2.42 -6.45
C GLY A 223 0.87 -2.96 -5.51
N ASP A 224 1.34 -3.59 -4.44
CA ASP A 224 0.50 -4.16 -3.40
C ASP A 224 0.60 -3.34 -2.11
N SER A 225 -0.22 -3.68 -1.13
CA SER A 225 -0.13 -3.17 0.24
C SER A 225 -0.16 -4.29 1.26
N ALA A 226 0.58 -4.14 2.35
CA ALA A 226 0.44 -5.00 3.53
C ALA A 226 -0.75 -4.57 4.41
N CYS A 227 -1.84 -4.06 3.83
CA CYS A 227 -2.99 -3.51 4.55
C CYS A 227 -3.60 -4.53 5.52
N GLY A 228 -3.87 -5.74 5.03
CA GLY A 228 -4.36 -6.87 5.84
C GLY A 228 -3.41 -7.35 6.94
N PHE A 229 -2.20 -6.79 7.04
CA PHE A 229 -1.17 -7.12 8.03
C PHE A 229 -0.86 -5.88 8.89
N ALA A 230 -0.07 -4.95 8.36
CA ALA A 230 0.46 -3.81 9.09
C ALA A 230 -0.58 -2.73 9.37
N ASN A 231 -1.58 -2.50 8.50
CA ASN A 231 -2.69 -1.58 8.82
C ASN A 231 -3.60 -2.16 9.89
N THR A 232 -3.83 -3.48 9.86
CA THR A 232 -4.56 -4.17 10.94
C THR A 232 -3.84 -4.00 12.28
N ALA A 233 -2.51 -4.20 12.31
CA ALA A 233 -1.70 -3.95 13.51
C ALA A 233 -1.78 -2.48 13.98
N MET A 234 -1.71 -1.52 13.06
CA MET A 234 -1.83 -0.09 13.35
C MET A 234 -3.19 0.25 13.97
N GLN A 235 -4.28 -0.26 13.41
CA GLN A 235 -5.64 0.00 13.91
C GLN A 235 -5.87 -0.65 15.29
N LEU A 236 -5.43 -1.89 15.49
CA LEU A 236 -5.49 -2.55 16.80
C LEU A 236 -4.67 -1.80 17.86
N ALA A 237 -3.51 -1.25 17.49
CA ALA A 237 -2.72 -0.42 18.38
C ALA A 237 -3.43 0.89 18.73
N GLY A 238 -4.07 1.56 17.76
CA GLY A 238 -4.89 2.76 18.00
C GLY A 238 -6.07 2.52 18.94
N GLN A 239 -6.57 1.28 19.02
CA GLN A 239 -7.62 0.85 19.95
C GLN A 239 -7.07 0.37 21.31
N GLY A 240 -5.75 0.39 21.52
CA GLY A 240 -5.10 -0.10 22.74
C GLY A 240 -5.10 -1.63 22.88
N MET A 241 -5.38 -2.36 21.80
CA MET A 241 -5.40 -3.83 21.77
C MET A 241 -4.05 -4.45 21.40
N LEU A 242 -3.14 -3.66 20.83
CA LEU A 242 -1.79 -4.07 20.44
C LEU A 242 -0.77 -3.01 20.87
N PRO A 243 0.46 -3.37 21.27
CA PRO A 243 1.51 -2.38 21.55
C PRO A 243 1.88 -1.59 20.30
N GLU A 244 2.07 -0.27 20.43
CA GLU A 244 2.44 0.58 19.29
C GLU A 244 3.83 0.26 18.75
N VAL A 245 4.78 -0.09 19.63
CA VAL A 245 6.12 -0.54 19.21
C VAL A 245 6.05 -1.82 18.38
N PHE A 246 5.07 -2.70 18.65
CA PHE A 246 4.91 -3.92 17.88
C PHE A 246 4.32 -3.63 16.50
N ALA A 247 3.29 -2.77 16.42
CA ALA A 247 2.75 -2.31 15.14
C ALA A 247 3.82 -1.62 14.27
N ALA A 248 4.70 -0.81 14.86
CA ALA A 248 5.81 -0.17 14.16
C ALA A 248 6.83 -1.18 13.61
N VAL A 249 7.14 -2.24 14.37
CA VAL A 249 8.03 -3.32 13.92
C VAL A 249 7.39 -4.17 12.81
N ILE A 250 6.09 -4.47 12.93
CA ILE A 250 5.31 -5.17 11.88
C ILE A 250 5.33 -4.37 10.58
N ARG A 251 5.16 -3.05 10.64
CA ARG A 251 5.23 -2.16 9.47
C ARG A 251 6.56 -2.31 8.73
N ALA A 252 7.67 -2.22 9.46
CA ALA A 252 9.00 -2.36 8.88
C ALA A 252 9.23 -3.75 8.27
N ALA A 253 8.82 -4.81 8.97
CA ALA A 253 8.89 -6.19 8.49
C ALA A 253 8.07 -6.40 7.20
N SER A 254 6.90 -5.76 7.10
CA SER A 254 5.98 -5.89 5.97
C SER A 254 6.50 -5.27 4.68
N ALA A 255 7.49 -4.36 4.74
CA ALA A 255 8.14 -3.81 3.56
C ALA A 255 8.74 -4.90 2.66
N VAL A 256 9.24 -5.98 3.25
CA VAL A 256 9.86 -7.10 2.51
C VAL A 256 8.82 -7.86 1.70
N ARG A 257 7.64 -8.08 2.28
CA ARG A 257 6.49 -8.68 1.59
C ARG A 257 6.11 -7.83 0.39
N SER A 258 5.87 -6.53 0.58
CA SER A 258 5.41 -5.63 -0.49
C SER A 258 6.49 -5.39 -1.57
N LEU A 259 7.78 -5.48 -1.22
CA LEU A 259 8.90 -5.40 -2.18
C LEU A 259 8.83 -6.48 -3.26
N VAL A 260 8.29 -7.66 -2.95
CA VAL A 260 8.22 -8.79 -3.90
C VAL A 260 7.40 -8.44 -5.15
N ALA A 261 6.39 -7.57 -5.04
CA ALA A 261 5.66 -7.08 -6.21
C ALA A 261 6.59 -6.43 -7.25
N PHE A 262 7.51 -5.59 -6.77
CA PHE A 262 8.50 -4.90 -7.61
C PHE A 262 9.60 -5.85 -8.10
N GLU A 263 9.98 -6.84 -7.30
CA GLU A 263 10.87 -7.92 -7.74
C GLU A 263 10.24 -8.77 -8.86
N CYS A 264 8.90 -8.79 -8.93
CA CYS A 264 8.09 -9.51 -9.91
C CYS A 264 7.54 -8.63 -11.04
N GLY A 265 8.00 -7.38 -11.16
CA GLY A 265 7.73 -6.52 -12.33
C GLY A 265 6.81 -5.32 -12.10
N ALA A 266 6.29 -5.12 -10.89
CA ALA A 266 5.63 -3.87 -10.53
C ALA A 266 6.59 -2.68 -10.69
N ARG A 267 6.05 -1.55 -11.16
CA ARG A 267 6.82 -0.31 -11.44
C ARG A 267 6.31 0.90 -10.66
N GLY A 268 5.27 0.75 -9.85
CA GLY A 268 4.62 1.86 -9.18
C GLY A 268 3.58 2.57 -10.05
N PRO A 269 2.82 3.50 -9.45
CA PRO A 269 2.92 3.88 -8.05
C PRO A 269 2.37 2.79 -7.11
N SER A 270 2.97 2.60 -5.93
CA SER A 270 2.45 1.68 -4.89
C SER A 270 1.03 2.07 -4.46
N LYS A 271 0.32 1.17 -3.77
CA LYS A 271 -0.95 1.49 -3.09
C LYS A 271 -0.76 2.58 -2.03
N ASP A 272 -1.81 3.36 -1.80
CA ASP A 272 -1.90 4.46 -0.85
C ASP A 272 -1.83 4.02 0.61
N CYS A 273 -2.57 2.96 0.96
CA CYS A 273 -2.59 2.36 2.29
C CYS A 273 -1.30 1.57 2.61
N ALA A 274 -0.37 1.45 1.64
CA ALA A 274 0.94 0.83 1.83
C ALA A 274 1.89 1.80 2.53
N TYR A 275 1.71 2.02 3.84
CA TYR A 275 2.61 2.88 4.63
C TYR A 275 4.07 2.40 4.65
N GLU A 276 4.35 1.14 4.27
CA GLU A 276 5.71 0.65 3.99
C GLU A 276 6.31 1.19 2.67
N GLY A 277 5.51 1.89 1.85
CA GLY A 277 5.85 2.50 0.58
C GLY A 277 7.14 3.32 0.58
N PRO A 278 7.44 4.15 1.60
CA PRO A 278 8.71 4.88 1.65
C PRO A 278 9.94 3.96 1.62
N VAL A 279 9.86 2.79 2.25
CA VAL A 279 10.94 1.78 2.20
C VAL A 279 11.03 1.21 0.78
N LEU A 280 9.89 0.94 0.14
CA LEU A 280 9.85 0.50 -1.26
C LEU A 280 10.46 1.54 -2.20
N LYS A 281 10.16 2.83 -2.01
CA LYS A 281 10.73 3.94 -2.78
C LYS A 281 12.25 4.03 -2.61
N ALA A 282 12.75 3.88 -1.38
CA ALA A 282 14.19 3.87 -1.11
C ALA A 282 14.93 2.74 -1.85
N ILE A 283 14.32 1.55 -1.91
CA ILE A 283 14.92 0.36 -2.54
C ILE A 283 14.77 0.39 -4.06
N THR A 284 13.55 0.59 -4.55
CA THR A 284 13.19 0.40 -5.96
C THR A 284 13.37 1.66 -6.80
N GLY A 285 13.27 2.83 -6.15
CA GLY A 285 13.21 4.12 -6.82
C GLY A 285 11.87 4.40 -7.50
N ALA A 286 10.89 3.51 -7.38
CA ALA A 286 9.55 3.69 -7.94
C ALA A 286 8.76 4.76 -7.17
N PRO A 287 7.81 5.46 -7.83
CA PRO A 287 6.91 6.36 -7.14
C PRO A 287 5.96 5.59 -6.21
N ILE A 288 5.44 6.29 -5.21
CA ILE A 288 4.51 5.74 -4.22
C ILE A 288 3.28 6.62 -4.03
N ALA A 289 2.13 5.99 -3.79
CA ALA A 289 1.00 6.67 -3.18
C ALA A 289 1.09 6.56 -1.66
N MET A 290 0.60 7.58 -0.96
CA MET A 290 0.51 7.60 0.49
C MET A 290 -0.78 8.28 0.92
N GLU A 291 -1.23 7.96 2.13
CA GLU A 291 -2.38 8.58 2.78
C GLU A 291 -2.05 8.98 4.22
N GLY A 292 -2.84 9.86 4.83
CA GLY A 292 -2.60 10.30 6.20
C GLY A 292 -3.68 11.25 6.69
N LYS A 293 -3.32 12.50 7.01
CA LYS A 293 -4.28 13.47 7.59
C LYS A 293 -5.57 13.68 6.77
N SER A 294 -5.48 13.52 5.44
CA SER A 294 -6.59 13.73 4.51
C SER A 294 -7.33 12.44 4.15
N ALA A 295 -6.96 11.33 4.79
CA ALA A 295 -7.66 10.04 4.76
C ALA A 295 -8.48 9.77 6.04
N CYS A 296 -8.73 10.81 6.84
CA CYS A 296 -9.53 10.71 8.07
C CYS A 296 -11.00 10.33 7.83
N CYS A 297 -11.46 10.33 6.57
CA CYS A 297 -12.75 9.74 6.18
C CYS A 297 -12.77 8.22 6.25
N ALA A 298 -11.63 7.56 6.10
CA ALA A 298 -11.54 6.10 6.12
C ALA A 298 -11.17 5.58 7.51
N HIS A 299 -10.09 6.11 8.09
CA HIS A 299 -9.61 5.70 9.41
C HIS A 299 -8.81 6.78 10.12
N PHE A 300 -8.61 6.60 11.42
CA PHE A 300 -7.71 7.42 12.21
C PHE A 300 -6.36 6.73 12.34
N SER A 301 -5.27 7.51 12.31
CA SER A 301 -3.92 6.97 12.39
C SER A 301 -2.98 7.93 13.13
N PRO A 302 -1.85 7.43 13.69
CA PRO A 302 -0.82 8.27 14.28
C PRO A 302 0.15 8.87 13.25
N VAL A 303 -0.12 8.69 11.94
CA VAL A 303 0.80 9.01 10.84
C VAL A 303 0.17 10.01 9.87
N GLY A 304 -0.25 11.16 10.41
CA GLY A 304 -1.03 12.16 9.66
C GLY A 304 -0.21 12.93 8.62
N ASN A 305 0.80 13.68 9.06
CA ASN A 305 1.64 14.51 8.22
C ASN A 305 2.87 13.78 7.70
N VAL A 306 3.51 12.94 8.54
CA VAL A 306 4.75 12.22 8.20
C VAL A 306 4.59 11.36 6.94
N ALA A 307 3.39 10.82 6.70
CA ALA A 307 3.10 10.03 5.51
C ALA A 307 3.23 10.83 4.19
N ALA A 308 3.04 12.16 4.23
CA ALA A 308 3.21 13.03 3.07
C ALA A 308 4.68 13.37 2.78
N ALA A 309 5.62 13.03 3.67
CA ALA A 309 7.03 13.44 3.53
C ALA A 309 7.71 12.87 2.26
N MET A 310 7.23 11.74 1.75
CA MET A 310 7.87 11.00 0.66
C MET A 310 6.90 10.58 -0.45
N CYS A 311 5.65 11.05 -0.41
CA CYS A 311 4.60 10.65 -1.34
C CYS A 311 4.79 11.22 -2.75
N ASP A 312 4.35 10.50 -3.78
CA ASP A 312 4.24 11.02 -5.15
C ASP A 312 2.77 11.15 -5.58
N LEU A 313 1.90 10.33 -5.00
CA LEU A 313 0.46 10.52 -4.98
C LEU A 313 -0.02 10.69 -3.53
N TRP A 314 -1.02 11.53 -3.31
CA TRP A 314 -1.62 11.78 -2.01
C TRP A 314 -3.10 11.41 -2.00
N SER A 315 -3.46 10.41 -1.20
CA SER A 315 -4.78 9.77 -1.18
C SER A 315 -5.60 10.08 0.06
N ASN A 316 -6.92 9.94 -0.10
CA ASN A 316 -7.90 9.96 0.98
C ASN A 316 -8.32 8.56 1.47
N GLU A 317 -7.59 7.50 1.08
CA GLU A 317 -7.92 6.09 1.31
C GLU A 317 -9.26 5.68 0.68
N SER A 318 -10.41 5.95 1.31
CA SER A 318 -11.71 5.69 0.70
C SER A 318 -12.83 6.47 1.40
N VAL A 319 -13.78 7.00 0.64
CA VAL A 319 -14.92 7.73 1.19
C VAL A 319 -16.22 7.39 0.46
N GLN A 320 -17.30 7.19 1.21
CA GLN A 320 -18.61 6.91 0.63
C GLN A 320 -19.12 8.10 -0.19
N ASN A 321 -19.81 7.85 -1.31
CA ASN A 321 -20.52 8.90 -2.07
C ASN A 321 -21.79 9.37 -1.34
N ILE A 322 -21.61 10.17 -0.29
CA ILE A 322 -22.70 10.75 0.50
C ILE A 322 -22.73 12.27 0.41
N ARG A 323 -23.90 12.88 0.60
CA ARG A 323 -24.08 14.32 0.50
C ARG A 323 -23.56 15.05 1.73
N LEU A 324 -22.70 16.05 1.52
CA LEU A 324 -22.29 17.06 2.48
C LEU A 324 -22.91 18.42 2.11
N LEU A 325 -22.70 19.43 2.97
CA LEU A 325 -23.14 20.81 2.68
C LEU A 325 -22.45 21.40 1.44
N SER A 326 -21.18 21.04 1.20
CA SER A 326 -20.33 21.56 0.14
C SER A 326 -20.44 20.82 -1.20
N GLY A 327 -21.13 19.68 -1.24
CA GLY A 327 -21.10 18.74 -2.36
C GLY A 327 -21.13 17.30 -1.85
N ASN A 328 -20.86 16.31 -2.71
CA ASN A 328 -20.70 14.94 -2.22
C ASN A 328 -19.31 14.76 -1.60
N ALA A 329 -19.16 13.81 -0.67
CA ALA A 329 -17.94 13.63 0.09
C ALA A 329 -16.68 13.40 -0.78
N PRO A 330 -16.70 12.60 -1.88
CA PRO A 330 -15.56 12.50 -2.78
C PRO A 330 -15.11 13.86 -3.35
N GLU A 331 -16.02 14.81 -3.63
CA GLU A 331 -15.67 16.16 -4.09
C GLU A 331 -14.95 16.97 -3.02
N ALA A 332 -15.44 16.89 -1.78
CA ALA A 332 -14.84 17.60 -0.65
C ALA A 332 -13.42 17.09 -0.35
N PHE A 333 -13.22 15.77 -0.38
CA PHE A 333 -11.90 15.18 -0.15
C PHE A 333 -10.94 15.42 -1.32
N LEU A 334 -11.40 15.37 -2.57
CA LEU A 334 -10.57 15.76 -3.71
C LEU A 334 -10.06 17.21 -3.59
N GLU A 335 -10.90 18.13 -3.08
CA GLU A 335 -10.48 19.51 -2.82
C GLU A 335 -9.42 19.60 -1.72
N LEU A 336 -9.55 18.84 -0.62
CA LEU A 336 -8.53 18.77 0.43
C LEU A 336 -7.20 18.22 -0.09
N LEU A 337 -7.23 17.10 -0.82
CA LEU A 337 -6.04 16.51 -1.45
C LEU A 337 -5.36 17.49 -2.40
N ALA A 338 -6.14 18.22 -3.19
CA ALA A 338 -5.62 19.23 -4.11
C ALA A 338 -4.85 20.34 -3.38
N TYR A 339 -5.34 20.82 -2.23
CA TYR A 339 -4.62 21.83 -1.45
C TYR A 339 -3.32 21.29 -0.84
N ASP A 340 -3.34 20.06 -0.33
CA ASP A 340 -2.13 19.41 0.19
C ASP A 340 -1.06 19.26 -0.89
N CYS A 341 -1.45 18.78 -2.08
CA CYS A 341 -0.53 18.64 -3.22
C CYS A 341 0.02 20.01 -3.67
N ARG A 342 -0.80 21.06 -3.67
CA ARG A 342 -0.33 22.43 -4.01
C ARG A 342 0.73 22.94 -3.04
N LEU A 343 0.61 22.67 -1.74
CA LEU A 343 1.65 23.05 -0.77
C LEU A 343 2.95 22.30 -1.02
N CYS A 344 2.89 20.99 -1.28
CA CYS A 344 4.05 20.19 -1.67
C CYS A 344 4.72 20.78 -2.93
N ASN A 345 3.93 21.01 -3.97
CA ASN A 345 4.43 21.51 -5.25
C ASN A 345 5.00 22.93 -5.14
N GLN A 346 4.43 23.79 -4.29
CA GLN A 346 4.97 25.11 -4.02
C GLN A 346 6.30 25.05 -3.24
N ALA A 347 6.45 24.09 -2.33
CA ALA A 347 7.71 23.85 -1.64
C ALA A 347 8.81 23.41 -2.63
N LEU A 348 8.50 22.48 -3.55
CA LEU A 348 9.40 22.05 -4.63
C LEU A 348 9.78 23.20 -5.57
N ALA A 349 8.80 24.00 -6.00
CA ALA A 349 9.04 25.12 -6.92
C ALA A 349 9.86 26.25 -6.31
N SER A 350 9.81 26.41 -4.99
CA SER A 350 10.52 27.47 -4.26
C SER A 350 11.88 27.04 -3.69
N GLY A 351 12.27 25.76 -3.82
CA GLY A 351 13.51 25.24 -3.25
C GLY A 351 13.46 25.02 -1.73
N HIS A 352 12.27 24.97 -1.13
CA HIS A 352 12.05 24.77 0.32
C HIS A 352 11.53 23.37 0.66
N GLU A 353 11.61 22.41 -0.28
CA GLU A 353 11.06 21.07 -0.12
C GLU A 353 11.61 20.35 1.13
N LEU A 354 12.90 20.49 1.44
CA LEU A 354 13.50 19.89 2.63
C LEU A 354 12.96 20.48 3.93
N VAL A 355 12.72 21.79 3.98
CA VAL A 355 12.15 22.44 5.17
C VAL A 355 10.72 21.93 5.37
N TYR A 356 9.92 21.92 4.30
CA TYR A 356 8.54 21.47 4.38
C TYR A 356 8.43 19.99 4.77
N ARG A 357 9.22 19.11 4.12
CA ARG A 357 9.32 17.69 4.47
C ARG A 357 9.66 17.50 5.94
N ASN A 358 10.68 18.20 6.44
CA ASN A 358 11.10 18.05 7.84
C ASN A 358 10.02 18.51 8.81
N LEU A 359 9.22 19.53 8.48
CA LEU A 359 8.07 19.94 9.30
C LEU A 359 6.98 18.86 9.34
N LEU A 360 6.69 18.23 8.20
CA LEU A 360 5.75 17.11 8.13
C LEU A 360 6.20 15.97 9.05
N GLU A 361 7.47 15.56 8.97
CA GLU A 361 8.02 14.50 9.82
C GLU A 361 8.04 14.90 11.31
N GLN A 362 8.62 16.06 11.63
CA GLN A 362 8.82 16.50 13.02
C GLN A 362 7.50 16.71 13.78
N SER A 363 6.40 16.95 13.06
CA SER A 363 5.08 17.08 13.68
C SER A 363 4.57 15.77 14.31
N ASP A 364 5.00 14.61 13.82
CA ASP A 364 4.44 13.31 14.23
C ASP A 364 5.48 12.36 14.89
N VAL A 365 6.75 12.38 14.47
CA VAL A 365 7.74 11.34 14.84
C VAL A 365 8.01 11.19 16.33
N ALA A 366 7.76 12.23 17.13
CA ALA A 366 7.93 12.20 18.58
C ALA A 366 6.69 11.70 19.33
N LEU A 367 5.56 11.55 18.63
CA LEU A 367 4.26 11.21 19.20
C LEU A 367 3.96 9.72 19.14
N SER A 368 4.53 8.98 18.18
CA SER A 368 4.31 7.54 18.04
C SER A 368 5.53 6.82 17.44
N PRO A 369 5.89 5.62 17.91
CA PRO A 369 6.87 4.77 17.24
C PRO A 369 6.46 4.43 15.79
N GLN A 370 5.15 4.40 15.49
CA GLN A 370 4.64 4.15 14.14
C GLN A 370 4.98 5.31 13.19
N ALA A 371 4.91 6.55 13.67
CA ALA A 371 5.38 7.72 12.92
C ALA A 371 6.91 7.77 12.81
N LEU A 372 7.63 7.42 13.87
CA LEU A 372 9.09 7.40 13.87
C LEU A 372 9.68 6.52 12.75
N VAL A 373 9.13 5.31 12.55
CA VAL A 373 9.63 4.38 11.53
C VAL A 373 9.35 4.85 10.10
N LEU A 374 8.44 5.83 9.92
CA LEU A 374 8.16 6.49 8.64
C LEU A 374 8.94 7.77 8.40
N SER A 375 9.81 8.21 9.32
CA SER A 375 10.75 9.31 9.01
C SER A 375 11.69 8.91 7.87
N ALA A 376 12.21 9.89 7.11
CA ALA A 376 13.12 9.60 5.99
C ALA A 376 14.38 8.84 6.45
N GLU A 377 14.91 9.19 7.63
CA GLU A 377 16.08 8.54 8.21
C GLU A 377 15.81 7.08 8.58
N SER A 378 14.72 6.82 9.33
CA SER A 378 14.33 5.46 9.70
C SER A 378 14.08 4.60 8.46
N THR A 379 13.33 5.15 7.49
CA THR A 379 12.99 4.51 6.23
C THR A 379 14.25 4.08 5.48
N TRP A 380 15.22 4.99 5.32
CA TRP A 380 16.46 4.71 4.60
C TRP A 380 17.29 3.63 5.30
N GLN A 381 17.38 3.66 6.64
CA GLN A 381 18.10 2.65 7.40
C GLN A 381 17.45 1.25 7.31
N ILE A 382 16.12 1.19 7.42
CA ILE A 382 15.36 -0.07 7.25
C ILE A 382 15.57 -0.62 5.83
N ALA A 383 15.45 0.23 4.81
CA ALA A 383 15.71 -0.15 3.43
C ALA A 383 17.13 -0.70 3.24
N ALA A 384 18.14 -0.01 3.82
CA ALA A 384 19.54 -0.43 3.75
C ALA A 384 19.78 -1.80 4.41
N ALA A 385 19.08 -2.11 5.51
CA ALA A 385 19.14 -3.41 6.17
C ALA A 385 18.54 -4.51 5.29
N ILE A 386 17.39 -4.25 4.64
CA ILE A 386 16.72 -5.19 3.73
C ILE A 386 17.63 -5.56 2.55
N VAL A 387 18.17 -4.59 1.83
CA VAL A 387 18.93 -4.91 0.59
C VAL A 387 20.25 -5.65 0.86
N LYS A 388 20.77 -5.62 2.09
CA LYS A 388 21.98 -6.35 2.51
C LYS A 388 21.73 -7.80 2.89
N ALA A 389 20.50 -8.15 3.28
CA ALA A 389 20.16 -9.49 3.75
C ALA A 389 19.99 -10.50 2.60
N PRO A 390 20.29 -11.80 2.82
CA PRO A 390 20.47 -12.80 1.75
C PRO A 390 19.20 -13.50 1.26
N ASP A 391 18.06 -13.38 1.92
CA ASP A 391 16.78 -13.95 1.47
C ASP A 391 15.59 -13.20 2.09
N ALA A 392 14.36 -13.57 1.74
CA ALA A 392 13.16 -12.90 2.23
C ALA A 392 13.00 -13.00 3.76
N TYR A 393 13.29 -14.17 4.33
CA TYR A 393 13.24 -14.38 5.78
C TYR A 393 14.21 -13.46 6.52
N GLN A 394 15.49 -13.48 6.14
CA GLN A 394 16.53 -12.67 6.77
C GLN A 394 16.32 -11.17 6.51
N ARG A 395 15.76 -10.79 5.36
CA ARG A 395 15.31 -9.41 5.10
C ARG A 395 14.25 -8.96 6.11
N THR A 396 13.25 -9.80 6.36
CA THR A 396 12.16 -9.49 7.29
C THR A 396 12.69 -9.36 8.71
N VAL A 397 13.58 -10.26 9.14
CA VAL A 397 14.27 -10.17 10.43
C VAL A 397 15.12 -8.90 10.52
N ALA A 398 15.90 -8.57 9.50
CA ALA A 398 16.75 -7.37 9.48
C ALA A 398 15.95 -6.08 9.56
N ALA A 399 14.82 -6.00 8.86
CA ALA A 399 13.90 -4.87 8.92
C ALA A 399 13.29 -4.71 10.32
N ALA A 400 12.79 -5.80 10.90
CA ALA A 400 12.20 -5.81 12.24
C ALA A 400 13.21 -5.39 13.33
N ARG A 401 14.43 -5.92 13.27
CA ARG A 401 15.52 -5.56 14.19
C ARG A 401 15.89 -4.08 14.07
N THR A 402 16.04 -3.60 12.84
CA THR A 402 16.42 -2.21 12.58
C THR A 402 15.35 -1.24 13.10
N ALA A 403 14.06 -1.55 12.90
CA ALA A 403 12.97 -0.77 13.49
C ALA A 403 13.00 -0.76 15.02
N SER A 404 13.19 -1.92 15.66
CA SER A 404 13.35 -2.04 17.12
C SER A 404 14.52 -1.19 17.63
N ASP A 405 15.66 -1.23 16.95
CA ASP A 405 16.86 -0.47 17.32
C ASP A 405 16.68 1.03 17.12
N LEU A 406 16.00 1.46 16.06
CA LEU A 406 15.64 2.85 15.81
C LEU A 406 14.73 3.42 16.90
N ILE A 407 13.71 2.66 17.31
CA ILE A 407 12.83 3.03 18.42
C ILE A 407 13.65 3.15 19.72
N ARG A 408 14.48 2.15 20.03
CA ARG A 408 15.35 2.16 21.22
C ARG A 408 16.32 3.35 21.22
N ALA A 409 16.89 3.67 20.07
CA ALA A 409 17.78 4.83 19.89
C ALA A 409 17.03 6.15 20.08
N ALA A 410 15.81 6.29 19.56
CA ALA A 410 14.98 7.47 19.75
C ALA A 410 14.59 7.67 21.22
N VAL A 411 14.27 6.60 21.95
CA VAL A 411 13.98 6.65 23.39
C VAL A 411 15.20 7.08 24.18
N ARG A 412 16.37 6.47 23.95
CA ARG A 412 17.64 6.87 24.60
C ARG A 412 18.01 8.32 24.30
N GLY A 413 17.76 8.77 23.07
CA GLY A 413 17.97 10.14 22.62
C GLY A 413 16.88 11.12 23.03
N GLN A 414 15.89 10.71 23.83
CA GLN A 414 14.75 11.53 24.26
C GLN A 414 13.91 12.13 23.12
N ARG A 415 13.98 11.54 21.92
CA ARG A 415 13.19 11.92 20.74
C ARG A 415 11.83 11.23 20.69
N LEU A 416 11.66 10.15 21.45
CA LEU A 416 10.40 9.42 21.60
C LEU A 416 10.22 9.07 23.08
N LYS A 417 8.99 9.20 23.59
CA LYS A 417 8.65 8.76 24.95
C LYS A 417 7.77 7.53 24.86
N LEU A 418 8.13 6.49 25.60
CA LEU A 418 7.34 5.27 25.71
C LEU A 418 6.81 5.12 27.14
N SER A 419 5.64 4.49 27.28
CA SER A 419 5.19 3.99 28.56
C SER A 419 6.08 2.82 29.03
N ALA A 420 6.01 2.48 30.32
CA ALA A 420 6.74 1.30 30.82
C ALA A 420 6.28 -0.01 30.13
N ALA A 421 5.00 -0.10 29.78
CA ALA A 421 4.44 -1.25 29.06
C ALA A 421 5.01 -1.35 27.63
N GLU A 422 5.04 -0.24 26.89
CA GLU A 422 5.63 -0.18 25.55
C GLU A 422 7.13 -0.52 25.57
N ALA A 423 7.88 0.00 26.56
CA ALA A 423 9.29 -0.31 26.72
C ALA A 423 9.53 -1.81 27.00
N SER A 424 8.72 -2.42 27.86
CA SER A 424 8.80 -3.86 28.13
C SER A 424 8.48 -4.70 26.89
N TRP A 425 7.51 -4.27 26.07
CA TRP A 425 7.20 -4.92 24.80
C TRP A 425 8.33 -4.81 23.79
N LEU A 426 8.99 -3.66 23.71
CA LEU A 426 10.15 -3.47 22.85
C LEU A 426 11.29 -4.43 23.21
N ASP A 427 11.54 -4.65 24.50
CA ASP A 427 12.53 -5.64 24.96
C ASP A 427 12.10 -7.07 24.64
N ARG A 428 10.82 -7.41 24.82
CA ARG A 428 10.27 -8.72 24.44
C ARG A 428 10.42 -8.98 22.93
N ILE A 429 10.16 -7.98 22.10
CA ILE A 429 10.32 -8.08 20.64
C ILE A 429 11.78 -8.34 20.29
N ALA A 430 12.71 -7.54 20.83
CA ALA A 430 14.14 -7.72 20.58
C ALA A 430 14.63 -9.13 20.96
N HIS A 431 14.23 -9.62 22.14
CA HIS A 431 14.59 -10.96 22.59
C HIS A 431 13.99 -12.06 21.71
N ALA A 432 12.73 -11.91 21.28
CA ALA A 432 12.09 -12.87 20.38
C ALA A 432 12.77 -12.89 19.01
N LEU A 433 13.20 -11.74 18.49
CA LEU A 433 13.99 -11.66 17.27
C LEU A 433 15.35 -12.37 17.46
N ASP A 434 16.07 -12.12 18.57
CA ASP A 434 17.34 -12.78 18.92
C ASP A 434 17.23 -14.31 19.01
N ALA A 435 16.07 -14.82 19.44
CA ALA A 435 15.82 -16.26 19.56
C ALA A 435 15.44 -16.95 18.24
N LEU A 436 15.23 -16.19 17.15
CA LEU A 436 14.90 -16.77 15.86
C LEU A 436 16.04 -17.64 15.30
N PRO A 437 15.74 -18.76 14.64
CA PRO A 437 16.77 -19.59 14.03
C PRO A 437 17.47 -18.87 12.87
N GLU A 438 18.73 -19.19 12.62
CA GLU A 438 19.50 -18.58 11.53
C GLU A 438 18.96 -18.98 10.13
N HIS A 439 18.41 -20.19 10.00
CA HIS A 439 17.95 -20.72 8.72
C HIS A 439 16.42 -20.80 8.66
N GLU A 440 15.87 -20.40 7.51
CA GLU A 440 14.44 -20.39 7.24
C GLU A 440 13.80 -21.78 7.45
N ASP A 441 14.45 -22.86 7.01
CA ASP A 441 13.94 -24.24 7.12
C ASP A 441 13.67 -24.65 8.58
N ASN A 442 14.51 -24.17 9.51
CA ASN A 442 14.32 -24.43 10.93
C ASN A 442 13.09 -23.68 11.47
N LEU A 443 12.87 -22.44 11.01
CA LEU A 443 11.66 -21.70 11.37
C LEU A 443 10.42 -22.39 10.80
N ILE A 444 10.45 -22.83 9.53
CA ILE A 444 9.35 -23.55 8.89
C ILE A 444 8.96 -24.77 9.72
N GLY A 445 9.92 -25.59 10.14
CA GLY A 445 9.63 -26.77 10.97
C GLY A 445 8.83 -26.42 12.24
N VAL A 446 9.34 -25.48 13.02
CA VAL A 446 8.71 -25.06 14.30
C VAL A 446 7.34 -24.40 14.06
N MET A 447 7.22 -23.57 13.03
CA MET A 447 5.99 -22.84 12.75
C MET A 447 4.92 -23.73 12.11
N MET A 448 5.29 -24.75 11.35
CA MET A 448 4.34 -25.72 10.83
C MET A 448 3.72 -26.59 11.94
N ASP A 449 4.47 -26.91 12.98
CA ASP A 449 3.93 -27.62 14.16
C ASP A 449 2.89 -26.77 14.90
N LYS A 450 3.10 -25.45 14.95
CA LYS A 450 2.23 -24.52 15.67
C LYS A 450 1.03 -24.04 14.84
N TYR A 451 1.29 -23.52 13.65
CA TYR A 451 0.33 -22.82 12.79
C TYR A 451 -0.05 -23.60 11.53
N GLY A 452 0.50 -24.80 11.30
CA GLY A 452 0.24 -25.58 10.09
C GLY A 452 -1.23 -25.95 9.87
N HIS A 453 -2.05 -25.89 10.93
CA HIS A 453 -3.49 -26.11 10.85
C HIS A 453 -4.27 -24.95 10.20
N LEU A 454 -3.65 -23.77 10.10
CA LEU A 454 -4.26 -22.57 9.52
C LEU A 454 -4.07 -22.48 8.01
N LEU A 455 -3.15 -23.25 7.42
CA LEU A 455 -2.69 -23.07 6.05
C LEU A 455 -2.60 -24.36 5.25
N HIS A 456 -2.78 -24.24 3.93
CA HIS A 456 -2.43 -25.31 2.99
C HIS A 456 -0.99 -25.11 2.48
N ARG A 457 -0.10 -26.09 2.71
CA ARG A 457 1.30 -26.01 2.24
C ARG A 457 1.41 -25.72 0.74
N ALA A 458 0.51 -26.32 -0.05
CA ALA A 458 0.44 -26.12 -1.50
C ALA A 458 0.16 -24.66 -1.90
N SER A 459 -0.57 -23.88 -1.08
CA SER A 459 -0.80 -22.45 -1.31
C SER A 459 0.49 -21.64 -1.30
N TYR A 460 1.54 -22.14 -0.64
CA TYR A 460 2.83 -21.47 -0.49
C TYR A 460 3.99 -22.20 -1.18
N ALA A 461 3.75 -23.30 -1.90
CA ALA A 461 4.83 -24.15 -2.42
C ALA A 461 5.81 -24.62 -1.32
N LEU A 462 5.26 -25.06 -0.19
CA LEU A 462 5.96 -25.66 0.95
C LEU A 462 5.72 -27.18 1.06
#